data_AF-A0A3M1LET8-F1
#
_entry.id   AF-A0A3M1LET8-F1
#
_cell.length_a   1.000
_cell.length_b   1.000
_cell.length_c   1.000
_cell.angle_alpha   90.00
_cell.angle_beta   90.00
_cell.angle_gamma   90.00
#
_symmetry.space_group_name_H-M   'P 1'
#
loop_
_entity.id
_entity.type
_entity.pdbx_description
1 polymer ?
#
loop_
_entity_poly.entity_id
_entity_poly.type
_entity_poly.pdbx_seq_one_letter_code
_entity_poly.pdbx_strand_id
1 'polypeptide(L)'
;MRTIIISGMPAVGKTTVAEAIAKHLSLKHYSGGDILKDMAKDYGYNVSGNDWWDKDNGMMFLKERMKNYELDKRLDAYLLDIAKKGDAVITSYTLPWLAEDCIKFWFKGSVESRAKRMSIRDNIPYEEALKIVKKRDEENKRLYLDIYNIR
;
A
#
# COMPACT_ATOMS: atom_id res chain seq x y z
N MET A 1 -12.10 -16.55 -11.54
CA MET A 1 -11.75 -15.31 -12.27
C MET A 1 -10.29 -14.95 -11.99
N ARG A 2 -9.58 -14.27 -12.91
CA ARG A 2 -8.22 -13.76 -12.62
C ARG A 2 -8.23 -12.75 -11.47
N THR A 3 -7.19 -12.75 -10.65
CA THR A 3 -7.01 -11.74 -9.59
C THR A 3 -6.81 -10.36 -10.20
N ILE A 4 -7.41 -9.34 -9.56
CA ILE A 4 -7.23 -7.92 -9.89
C ILE A 4 -6.28 -7.30 -8.87
N ILE A 5 -5.16 -6.77 -9.33
CA ILE A 5 -4.15 -6.09 -8.50
C ILE A 5 -4.25 -4.59 -8.77
N ILE A 6 -4.51 -3.80 -7.72
CA ILE A 6 -4.54 -2.34 -7.77
C ILE A 6 -3.36 -1.80 -6.98
N SER A 7 -2.39 -1.26 -7.71
CA SER A 7 -1.15 -0.72 -7.17
C SER A 7 -1.01 0.75 -7.52
N GLY A 8 0.02 1.41 -6.99
CA GLY A 8 0.21 2.84 -7.22
C GLY A 8 0.69 3.61 -6.00
N MET A 9 0.82 4.92 -6.21
CA MET A 9 1.41 5.85 -5.26
C MET A 9 0.62 5.95 -3.93
N PRO A 10 1.25 6.36 -2.81
CA PRO A 10 0.56 6.70 -1.57
C PRO A 10 -0.54 7.75 -1.79
N ALA A 11 -1.66 7.62 -1.08
CA ALA A 11 -2.80 8.56 -1.13
C ALA A 11 -3.47 8.75 -2.52
N VAL A 12 -3.25 7.88 -3.50
CA VAL A 12 -3.88 7.96 -4.85
C VAL A 12 -5.29 7.34 -4.94
N GLY A 13 -5.81 6.77 -3.85
CA GLY A 13 -7.18 6.21 -3.83
C GLY A 13 -7.33 4.73 -4.20
N LYS A 14 -6.24 3.94 -4.13
CA LYS A 14 -6.25 2.49 -4.42
C LYS A 14 -7.34 1.72 -3.67
N THR A 15 -7.39 1.88 -2.35
CA THR A 15 -8.35 1.18 -1.48
C THR A 15 -9.78 1.46 -1.88
N THR A 16 -10.13 2.73 -2.15
CA THR A 16 -11.48 3.12 -2.57
C THR A 16 -11.90 2.41 -3.86
N VAL A 17 -11.01 2.31 -4.86
CA VAL A 17 -11.35 1.63 -6.12
C VAL A 17 -11.35 0.11 -5.94
N ALA A 18 -10.46 -0.44 -5.10
CA ALA A 18 -10.42 -1.86 -4.80
C ALA A 18 -11.71 -2.34 -4.13
N GLU A 19 -12.21 -1.59 -3.14
CA GLU A 19 -13.47 -1.86 -2.47
C GLU A 19 -14.66 -1.78 -3.44
N ALA A 20 -14.68 -0.77 -4.32
CA ALA A 20 -15.73 -0.64 -5.33
C ALA A 20 -15.75 -1.81 -6.32
N ILE A 21 -14.58 -2.22 -6.82
CA ILE A 21 -14.45 -3.37 -7.73
C ILE A 21 -14.83 -4.67 -7.02
N ALA A 22 -14.32 -4.88 -5.80
CA ALA A 22 -14.62 -6.06 -5.00
C ALA A 22 -16.12 -6.20 -4.75
N LYS A 23 -16.79 -5.10 -4.38
CA LYS A 23 -18.24 -5.07 -4.22
C LYS A 23 -18.99 -5.37 -5.52
N HIS A 24 -18.60 -4.72 -6.63
CA HIS A 24 -19.28 -4.88 -7.91
C HIS A 24 -19.16 -6.31 -8.46
N LEU A 25 -18.00 -6.96 -8.27
CA LEU A 25 -17.74 -8.31 -8.75
C LEU A 25 -18.00 -9.40 -7.70
N SER A 26 -18.48 -9.04 -6.50
CA SER A 26 -18.68 -9.96 -5.36
C SER A 26 -17.42 -10.75 -4.99
N LEU A 27 -16.27 -10.09 -4.99
CA LEU A 27 -14.97 -10.67 -4.65
C LEU A 27 -14.47 -10.18 -3.31
N LYS A 28 -13.53 -10.91 -2.73
CA LYS A 28 -12.85 -10.47 -1.51
C LYS A 28 -11.72 -9.50 -1.83
N HIS A 29 -11.69 -8.38 -1.10
CA HIS A 29 -10.57 -7.43 -1.13
C HIS A 29 -9.53 -7.79 -0.06
N TYR A 30 -8.27 -7.86 -0.46
CA TYR A 30 -7.11 -8.03 0.40
C TYR A 30 -6.23 -6.78 0.35
N SER A 31 -6.13 -6.09 1.48
CA SER A 31 -5.32 -4.89 1.61
C SER A 31 -3.94 -5.20 2.16
N GLY A 32 -2.91 -5.21 1.31
CA GLY A 32 -1.53 -5.41 1.76
C GLY A 32 -1.09 -4.37 2.78
N GLY A 33 -1.59 -3.13 2.65
CA GLY A 33 -1.34 -2.08 3.64
C GLY A 33 -1.97 -2.34 5.01
N ASP A 34 -3.14 -2.97 5.07
CA ASP A 34 -3.78 -3.28 6.36
C ASP A 34 -3.24 -4.58 6.98
N ILE A 35 -2.92 -5.59 6.15
CA ILE A 35 -2.21 -6.79 6.62
C ILE A 35 -0.86 -6.40 7.22
N LEU A 36 -0.14 -5.48 6.58
CA LEU A 36 1.14 -5.00 7.07
C LEU A 36 1.01 -4.14 8.34
N LYS A 37 -0.08 -3.39 8.49
CA LYS A 37 -0.46 -2.73 9.76
C LYS A 37 -0.69 -3.76 10.87
N ASP A 38 -1.37 -4.86 10.57
CA ASP A 38 -1.59 -5.91 11.55
C ASP A 38 -0.28 -6.58 11.96
N MET A 39 0.63 -6.86 11.00
CA MET A 39 1.98 -7.32 11.32
C MET A 39 2.76 -6.34 12.19
N ALA A 40 2.57 -5.02 12.02
CA ALA A 40 3.24 -4.02 12.85
C ALA A 40 2.85 -4.11 14.34
N LYS A 41 1.63 -4.58 14.65
CA LYS A 41 1.19 -4.81 16.04
C LYS A 41 2.03 -5.88 16.73
N ASP A 42 2.40 -6.93 16.00
CA ASP A 42 3.28 -8.00 16.49
C ASP A 42 4.69 -7.49 16.82
N TYR A 43 5.07 -6.35 16.22
CA TYR A 43 6.34 -5.64 16.48
C TYR A 43 6.21 -4.54 17.55
N GLY A 44 5.08 -4.49 18.28
CA GLY A 44 4.87 -3.56 19.38
C GLY A 44 4.38 -2.17 18.96
N TYR A 45 4.02 -1.96 17.69
CA TYR A 45 3.42 -0.69 17.27
C TYR A 45 1.95 -0.62 17.67
N ASN A 46 1.53 0.53 18.21
CA ASN A 46 0.11 0.81 18.40
C ASN A 46 -0.47 1.29 17.06
N VAL A 47 -1.34 0.46 16.46
CA VAL A 47 -1.91 0.69 15.13
C VAL A 47 -3.42 0.88 15.20
N SER A 48 -3.87 2.04 14.75
CA SER A 48 -5.29 2.41 14.71
C SER A 48 -5.57 3.41 13.59
N GLY A 49 -6.72 3.26 12.92
CA GLY A 49 -7.19 4.23 11.93
C GLY A 49 -6.60 4.07 10.53
N ASN A 50 -7.17 4.83 9.59
CA ASN A 50 -6.78 4.84 8.18
C ASN A 50 -5.55 5.71 7.89
N ASP A 51 -5.28 6.67 8.79
CA ASP A 51 -4.22 7.68 8.75
C ASP A 51 -2.91 7.19 9.39
N TRP A 52 -2.86 5.98 9.97
CA TRP A 52 -1.69 5.50 10.70
C TRP A 52 -0.39 5.52 9.88
N TRP A 53 -0.47 5.20 8.59
CA TRP A 53 0.67 5.24 7.67
C TRP A 53 1.26 6.64 7.49
N ASP A 54 0.48 7.67 7.80
CA ASP A 54 0.79 9.08 7.57
C ASP A 54 1.25 9.75 8.89
N LYS A 55 1.24 9.01 10.01
CA LYS A 55 1.76 9.42 11.32
C LYS A 55 3.21 8.96 11.56
N ASP A 56 3.83 9.51 12.59
CA ASP A 56 5.21 9.20 12.97
C ASP A 56 5.46 7.71 13.18
N ASN A 57 4.53 6.99 13.84
CA ASN A 57 4.65 5.54 14.04
C ASN A 57 4.71 4.76 12.72
N GLY A 58 3.86 5.11 11.75
CA GLY A 58 3.88 4.50 10.42
C GLY A 58 5.18 4.79 9.66
N MET A 59 5.70 6.01 9.78
CA MET A 59 6.98 6.40 9.19
C MET A 59 8.17 5.71 9.88
N MET A 60 8.13 5.52 11.19
CA MET A 60 9.13 4.73 11.93
C MET A 60 9.10 3.27 11.49
N PHE A 61 7.93 2.67 11.37
CA PHE A 61 7.80 1.28 10.91
C PHE A 61 8.30 1.10 9.48
N LEU A 62 8.07 2.08 8.59
CA LEU A 62 8.65 2.09 7.24
C LEU A 62 10.19 2.06 7.29
N LYS A 63 10.80 2.84 8.18
CA LYS A 63 12.27 2.83 8.37
C LYS A 63 12.79 1.54 9.00
N GLU A 64 12.06 0.92 9.92
CA GLU A 64 12.45 -0.39 10.48
C GLU A 64 12.45 -1.48 9.40
N ARG A 65 11.44 -1.49 8.52
CA ARG A 65 11.38 -2.39 7.37
C ARG A 65 12.55 -2.22 6.41
N MET A 66 13.16 -1.03 6.35
CA MET A 66 14.37 -0.82 5.55
C MET A 66 15.62 -1.49 6.12
N LYS A 67 15.65 -1.83 7.42
CA LYS A 67 16.77 -2.55 8.04
C LYS A 67 16.69 -4.05 7.82
N ASN A 68 15.47 -4.58 7.69
CA ASN A 68 15.21 -5.99 7.47
C ASN A 68 13.94 -6.19 6.61
N TYR A 69 14.15 -6.70 5.40
CA TYR A 69 13.11 -6.90 4.39
C TYR A 69 12.25 -8.14 4.58
N GLU A 70 12.46 -8.93 5.64
CA GLU A 70 11.73 -10.18 5.87
C GLU A 70 10.21 -9.97 5.95
N LEU A 71 9.76 -8.87 6.57
CA LEU A 71 8.34 -8.54 6.64
C LEU A 71 7.72 -8.31 5.27
N ASP A 72 8.38 -7.52 4.43
CA ASP A 72 7.96 -7.22 3.07
C ASP A 72 7.90 -8.50 2.22
N LYS A 73 8.93 -9.34 2.27
CA LYS A 73 8.98 -10.60 1.53
C LYS A 73 7.88 -11.57 1.98
N ARG A 74 7.61 -11.67 3.28
CA ARG A 74 6.54 -12.51 3.84
C ARG A 74 5.16 -12.02 3.42
N LEU A 75 4.92 -10.70 3.46
CA LEU A 75 3.68 -10.11 2.97
C LEU A 75 3.49 -10.41 1.48
N ASP A 76 4.52 -10.18 0.66
CA ASP A 76 4.44 -10.37 -0.78
C ASP A 76 4.22 -11.84 -1.14
N ALA A 77 4.89 -12.78 -0.46
CA ALA A 77 4.64 -14.22 -0.62
C ALA A 77 3.18 -14.59 -0.30
N TYR A 78 2.64 -14.09 0.82
CA TYR A 78 1.25 -14.33 1.21
C TYR A 78 0.26 -13.79 0.17
N LEU A 79 0.48 -12.57 -0.33
CA LEU A 79 -0.39 -11.96 -1.34
C LEU A 79 -0.26 -12.65 -2.71
N LEU A 80 0.91 -13.14 -3.08
CA LEU A 80 1.12 -13.94 -4.30
C LEU A 80 0.36 -15.26 -4.25
N ASP A 81 0.32 -15.93 -3.10
CA ASP A 81 -0.45 -17.16 -2.92
C ASP A 81 -1.97 -16.93 -3.04
N ILE A 82 -2.46 -15.78 -2.57
CA ILE A 82 -3.84 -15.35 -2.84
C ILE A 82 -4.03 -15.09 -4.33
N ALA A 83 -3.11 -14.34 -4.94
CA ALA A 83 -3.22 -13.95 -6.35
C ALA A 83 -3.30 -15.16 -7.29
N LYS A 84 -2.52 -16.21 -7.02
CA LYS A 84 -2.51 -17.47 -7.78
C LYS A 84 -3.83 -18.24 -7.70
N LYS A 85 -4.57 -18.14 -6.60
CA LYS A 85 -5.86 -18.82 -6.43
C LYS A 85 -6.98 -18.18 -7.27
N GLY A 86 -6.80 -16.92 -7.67
CA GLY A 86 -7.84 -16.17 -8.39
C GLY A 86 -8.91 -15.59 -7.47
N ASP A 87 -9.94 -15.01 -8.07
CA ASP A 87 -11.16 -14.51 -7.41
C ASP A 87 -10.91 -13.54 -6.24
N ALA A 88 -9.90 -12.68 -6.40
CA ALA A 88 -9.51 -11.69 -5.42
C ALA A 88 -9.29 -10.31 -6.05
N VAL A 89 -9.50 -9.27 -5.24
CA VAL A 89 -8.98 -7.92 -5.50
C VAL A 89 -7.90 -7.64 -4.46
N ILE A 90 -6.72 -7.23 -4.89
CA ILE A 90 -5.57 -7.00 -4.00
C ILE A 90 -5.05 -5.58 -4.17
N THR A 91 -4.85 -4.86 -3.07
CA THR A 91 -4.06 -3.62 -3.08
C THR A 91 -2.68 -3.88 -2.51
N SER A 92 -1.64 -3.68 -3.33
CA SER A 92 -0.24 -3.80 -2.93
C SER A 92 0.59 -2.75 -3.69
N TYR A 93 1.85 -2.53 -3.29
CA TYR A 93 2.77 -1.71 -4.06
C TYR A 93 3.51 -2.56 -5.11
N THR A 94 4.14 -3.66 -4.68
CA THR A 94 5.12 -4.47 -5.44
C THR A 94 4.50 -5.55 -6.32
N LEU A 95 3.30 -6.01 -5.99
CA LEU A 95 2.69 -7.16 -6.66
C LEU A 95 2.52 -7.07 -8.20
N PRO A 96 2.35 -5.90 -8.85
CA PRO A 96 2.29 -5.85 -10.31
C PRO A 96 3.53 -6.41 -11.00
N TRP A 97 4.69 -6.29 -10.36
CA TRP A 97 5.96 -6.79 -10.86
C TRP A 97 6.21 -8.25 -10.49
N LEU A 98 5.65 -8.72 -9.38
CA LEU A 98 5.91 -10.05 -8.84
C LEU A 98 4.88 -11.10 -9.29
N ALA A 99 3.63 -10.71 -9.49
CA ALA A 99 2.58 -11.62 -9.94
C ALA A 99 2.63 -11.81 -11.46
N GLU A 100 2.24 -12.98 -11.97
CA GLU A 100 2.23 -13.26 -13.42
C GLU A 100 0.82 -13.12 -14.01
N ASP A 101 -0.04 -14.12 -13.81
CA ASP A 101 -1.39 -14.20 -14.41
C ASP A 101 -2.45 -13.40 -13.63
N CYS A 102 -2.33 -12.07 -13.67
CA CYS A 102 -3.24 -11.14 -12.98
C CYS A 102 -3.58 -9.93 -13.87
N ILE A 103 -4.76 -9.34 -13.63
CA ILE A 103 -5.10 -8.02 -14.18
C ILE A 103 -4.49 -6.97 -13.26
N LYS A 104 -3.61 -6.12 -13.79
CA LYS A 104 -2.78 -5.20 -12.99
C LYS A 104 -3.06 -3.75 -13.36
N PHE A 105 -3.35 -2.93 -12.36
CA PHE A 105 -3.54 -1.49 -12.51
C PHE A 105 -2.49 -0.73 -11.69
N TRP A 106 -1.90 0.30 -12.30
CA TRP A 106 -1.04 1.25 -11.60
C TRP A 106 -1.69 2.63 -11.54
N PHE A 107 -1.98 3.09 -10.34
CA PHE A 107 -2.61 4.36 -10.08
C PHE A 107 -1.55 5.42 -9.83
N LYS A 108 -1.56 6.45 -10.66
CA LYS A 108 -0.68 7.62 -10.57
C LYS A 108 -1.52 8.87 -10.35
N GLY A 109 -0.99 9.82 -9.59
CA GLY A 109 -1.58 11.13 -9.38
C GLY A 109 -0.49 12.14 -9.06
N SER A 110 -0.74 13.42 -9.36
CA SER A 110 0.21 14.47 -8.98
C SER A 110 0.42 14.51 -7.47
N VAL A 111 1.56 15.00 -7.02
CA VAL A 111 1.85 15.14 -5.59
C VAL A 111 0.79 16.02 -4.92
N GLU A 112 0.36 17.08 -5.60
CA GLU A 112 -0.64 18.05 -5.13
C GLU A 112 -2.02 17.42 -4.97
N SER A 113 -2.46 16.62 -5.95
CA SER A 113 -3.77 15.94 -5.88
C SER A 113 -3.83 14.91 -4.75
N ARG A 114 -2.74 14.17 -4.54
CA ARG A 114 -2.61 13.18 -3.46
C ARG A 114 -2.52 13.87 -2.09
N ALA A 115 -1.78 14.97 -1.99
CA ALA A 115 -1.70 15.78 -0.78
C ALA A 115 -3.06 16.39 -0.41
N LYS A 116 -3.78 16.95 -1.40
CA LYS A 116 -5.14 17.48 -1.17
C LYS A 116 -6.10 16.39 -0.68
N ARG A 117 -6.04 15.19 -1.29
CA ARG A 117 -6.85 14.05 -0.85
C ARG A 117 -6.50 13.62 0.57
N MET A 118 -5.22 13.52 0.91
CA MET A 118 -4.75 13.16 2.25
C MET A 118 -5.19 14.19 3.28
N SER A 119 -5.01 15.49 2.99
CA SER A 119 -5.44 16.60 3.84
C SER A 119 -6.93 16.50 4.20
N ILE A 120 -7.79 16.25 3.20
CA ILE A 120 -9.24 16.07 3.43
C ILE A 120 -9.54 14.81 4.24
N ARG A 121 -8.89 13.68 3.92
CA ARG A 121 -9.15 12.38 4.55
C ARG A 121 -8.72 12.35 6.02
N ASP A 122 -7.56 12.92 6.32
CA ASP A 122 -6.91 12.82 7.63
C ASP A 122 -7.12 14.08 8.48
N ASN A 123 -7.82 15.08 7.92
CA ASN A 123 -8.09 16.37 8.55
C ASN A 123 -6.81 17.09 9.02
N ILE A 124 -5.81 17.17 8.13
CA ILE A 124 -4.53 17.83 8.37
C ILE A 124 -4.31 18.99 7.37
N PRO A 125 -3.48 20.00 7.69
CA PRO A 125 -3.13 21.07 6.76
C PRO A 125 -2.54 20.54 5.45
N TYR A 126 -2.84 21.20 4.33
CA TYR A 126 -2.35 20.80 3.00
C TYR A 126 -0.82 20.75 2.94
N GLU A 127 -0.14 21.72 3.55
CA GLU A 127 1.32 21.83 3.58
C GLU A 127 1.95 20.66 4.34
N GLU A 128 1.28 20.17 5.39
CA GLU A 128 1.70 18.99 6.14
C GLU A 128 1.50 17.73 5.32
N ALA A 129 0.30 17.55 4.73
CA ALA A 129 0.02 16.44 3.82
C ALA A 129 1.00 16.39 2.64
N LEU A 130 1.39 17.55 2.10
CA LEU A 130 2.36 17.65 1.01
C LEU A 130 3.74 17.12 1.41
N LYS A 131 4.20 17.46 2.62
CA LYS A 131 5.47 16.94 3.17
C LYS A 131 5.40 15.42 3.37
N ILE A 132 4.30 14.92 3.93
CA ILE A 132 4.09 13.49 4.17
C ILE A 132 4.09 12.72 2.84
N VAL A 133 3.34 13.18 1.84
CA VAL A 133 3.27 12.52 0.52
C VAL A 133 4.64 12.42 -0.14
N LYS A 134 5.41 13.53 -0.17
CA LYS A 134 6.76 13.53 -0.74
C LYS A 134 7.69 12.55 -0.03
N LYS A 135 7.69 12.59 1.30
CA LYS A 135 8.50 11.67 2.12
C LYS A 135 8.10 10.21 1.88
N ARG A 136 6.80 9.92 1.80
CA ARG A 136 6.32 8.56 1.50
C ARG A 136 6.73 8.11 0.11
N ASP A 137 6.73 8.98 -0.90
CA ASP A 137 7.19 8.62 -2.24
C ASP A 137 8.68 8.24 -2.23
N GLU A 138 9.52 9.06 -1.59
CA GLU A 138 10.97 8.83 -1.48
C GLU A 138 11.29 7.53 -0.75
N GLU A 139 10.71 7.32 0.44
CA GLU A 139 10.99 6.15 1.28
C GLU A 139 10.45 4.85 0.64
N ASN A 140 9.26 4.88 0.03
CA ASN A 140 8.74 3.70 -0.69
C ASN A 140 9.59 3.39 -1.92
N LYS A 141 9.97 4.41 -2.71
CA LYS A 141 10.84 4.20 -3.87
C LYS A 141 12.14 3.54 -3.45
N ARG A 142 12.77 4.03 -2.38
CA ARG A 142 14.01 3.47 -1.86
C ARG A 142 13.84 2.03 -1.40
N LEU A 143 12.81 1.75 -0.59
CA LEU A 143 12.53 0.41 -0.09
C LEU A 143 12.38 -0.61 -1.23
N TYR A 144 11.54 -0.32 -2.22
CA TYR A 144 11.25 -1.31 -3.28
C TYR A 144 12.35 -1.38 -4.35
N LEU A 145 13.16 -0.33 -4.50
CA LEU A 145 14.41 -0.40 -5.24
C LEU A 145 15.40 -1.35 -4.55
N ASP A 146 15.55 -1.23 -3.23
CA ASP A 146 16.52 -2.04 -2.48
C ASP A 146 16.11 -3.52 -2.40
N ILE A 147 14.81 -3.82 -2.28
CA ILE A 147 14.32 -5.22 -2.19
C ILE A 147 14.27 -5.89 -3.57
N TYR A 148 13.73 -5.20 -4.58
CA TYR A 148 13.29 -5.80 -5.84
C TYR A 148 13.81 -5.10 -7.10
N ASN A 149 14.62 -4.05 -6.96
CA ASN A 149 15.09 -3.20 -8.06
C ASN A 149 13.94 -2.56 -8.88
N ILE A 150 12.82 -2.27 -8.21
CA ILE A 150 11.65 -1.58 -8.80
C ILE A 150 11.88 -0.05 -8.75
N ARG A 151 11.63 0.65 -9.86
CA ARG A 151 11.96 2.08 -10.03
C ARG A 151 10.74 2.99 -10.18
#